data_AF-A0A5E4LFX0-F1
#
_entry.id   AF-A0A5E4LFX0-F1
#
_cell.length_a   1.000
_cell.length_b   1.000
_cell.length_c   1.000
_cell.angle_alpha   90.00
_cell.angle_beta   90.00
_cell.angle_gamma   90.00
#
_symmetry.space_group_name_H-M   'P 1'
#
loop_
_entity.id
_entity.type
_entity.pdbx_description
1 polymer ?
#
loop_
_entity_poly.entity_id
_entity_poly.type
_entity_poly.pdbx_seq_one_letter_code
_entity_poly.pdbx_strand_id
1 'polypeptide(L)'
;MEWKKLVLAAIAFAIISQFVHIAGTLVDMNYYTNPAYFSLWSTLMMPGAAPPGLDFYAASILVSLITGLVFAYAFSMSKQLFVAKKAFKSDKYWKIGIRFGLFLFVMIGATNFLSSWLLFSFPLALQLSWLLQALVIYLAAGVAFAKVME
;
A
#
# COMPACT_ATOMS: atom_id res chain seq x y z
N MET A 1 -7.32 21.66 -8.50
CA MET A 1 -7.00 20.22 -8.41
C MET A 1 -7.21 19.61 -9.78
N GLU A 2 -6.17 19.11 -10.43
CA GLU A 2 -6.30 18.52 -11.77
C GLU A 2 -6.65 17.04 -11.63
N TRP A 3 -7.90 16.68 -11.94
CA TRP A 3 -8.39 15.30 -11.79
C TRP A 3 -7.53 14.28 -12.55
N LYS A 4 -6.93 14.66 -13.68
CA LYS A 4 -6.00 13.81 -14.44
C LYS A 4 -4.77 13.41 -13.62
N LYS A 5 -4.22 14.33 -12.83
CA LYS A 5 -3.07 14.06 -11.94
C LYS A 5 -3.46 13.10 -10.81
N LEU A 6 -4.69 13.18 -10.28
CA LEU A 6 -5.20 12.21 -9.30
C LEU A 6 -5.30 10.81 -9.89
N VAL A 7 -5.89 10.69 -11.08
CA VAL A 7 -6.04 9.39 -11.77
C VAL A 7 -4.66 8.78 -12.08
N LEU A 8 -3.72 9.57 -12.60
CA LEU A 8 -2.37 9.10 -12.90
C LEU A 8 -1.63 8.66 -11.62
N ALA A 9 -1.78 9.41 -10.52
CA ALA A 9 -1.22 9.04 -9.23
C ALA A 9 -1.81 7.71 -8.73
N ALA A 10 -3.12 7.50 -8.85
CA ALA A 10 -3.77 6.26 -8.46
C ALA A 10 -3.29 5.05 -9.28
N ILE A 11 -3.12 5.22 -10.59
CA ILE A 11 -2.53 4.19 -11.46
C ILE A 11 -1.10 3.87 -11.01
N ALA A 12 -0.29 4.88 -10.71
CA ALA A 12 1.07 4.68 -10.22
C ALA A 12 1.08 3.91 -8.89
N PHE A 13 0.17 4.22 -7.96
CA PHE A 13 0.01 3.46 -6.72
C PHE A 13 -0.34 1.99 -7.00
N ALA A 14 -1.32 1.74 -7.87
CA ALA A 14 -1.74 0.39 -8.20
C ALA A 14 -0.60 -0.42 -8.83
N ILE A 15 0.17 0.17 -9.73
CA ILE A 15 1.34 -0.51 -10.32
C ILE A 15 2.37 -0.84 -9.23
N ILE A 16 2.72 0.13 -8.39
CA ILE A 16 3.68 -0.07 -7.29
C ILE A 16 3.21 -1.17 -6.34
N SER A 17 1.93 -1.14 -5.92
CA SER A 17 1.38 -2.13 -5.01
C SER A 17 1.39 -3.53 -5.62
N GLN A 18 1.01 -3.67 -6.89
CA GLN A 18 1.04 -4.97 -7.57
C GLN A 18 2.45 -5.56 -7.65
N PHE A 19 3.45 -4.76 -8.02
CA PHE A 19 4.84 -5.23 -8.08
C PHE A 19 5.35 -5.69 -6.72
N VAL A 20 5.10 -4.91 -5.67
CA VAL A 20 5.55 -5.26 -4.31
C VAL A 20 4.81 -6.49 -3.79
N HIS A 21 3.49 -6.59 -4.00
CA HIS A 21 2.72 -7.74 -3.57
C HIS A 21 3.10 -9.01 -4.31
N ILE A 22 3.30 -8.96 -5.64
CA ILE A 22 3.77 -10.14 -6.40
C ILE A 22 5.12 -10.61 -5.85
N ALA A 23 6.08 -9.70 -5.66
CA ALA A 23 7.37 -10.04 -5.08
C ALA A 23 7.24 -10.62 -3.66
N GLY A 24 6.41 -10.00 -2.83
CA GLY A 24 6.12 -10.46 -1.46
C GLY A 24 5.48 -11.85 -1.43
N THR A 25 4.49 -12.11 -2.29
CA THR A 25 3.81 -13.41 -2.39
C THR A 25 4.77 -14.52 -2.76
N LEU A 26 5.79 -14.27 -3.58
CA LEU A 26 6.81 -15.26 -3.90
C LEU A 26 7.64 -15.64 -2.65
N VAL A 27 7.94 -14.67 -1.78
CA VAL A 27 8.65 -14.91 -0.51
C VAL A 27 7.76 -15.63 0.50
N ASP A 28 6.50 -15.23 0.57
CA ASP A 28 5.53 -15.70 1.57
C ASP A 28 4.75 -16.95 1.12
N MET A 29 5.09 -17.54 -0.04
CA MET A 29 4.32 -18.60 -0.69
C MET A 29 4.00 -19.77 0.23
N ASN A 30 4.95 -20.14 1.11
CA ASN A 30 4.78 -21.24 2.07
C ASN A 30 3.63 -21.01 3.06
N TYR A 31 3.26 -19.76 3.35
CA TYR A 31 2.08 -19.45 4.16
C TYR A 31 0.78 -19.59 3.36
N TYR A 32 0.81 -19.22 2.08
CA TYR A 32 -0.36 -19.30 1.21
C TYR A 32 -0.68 -20.71 0.74
N THR A 33 0.29 -21.63 0.73
CA THR A 33 0.07 -23.02 0.30
C THR A 33 -0.08 -24.01 1.45
N ASN A 34 0.09 -23.59 2.70
CA ASN A 34 -0.04 -24.47 3.85
C ASN A 34 -1.52 -24.62 4.26
N PRO A 35 -2.10 -25.84 4.24
CA PRO A 35 -3.49 -26.08 4.58
C PRO A 35 -3.89 -25.62 5.99
N ALA A 36 -2.94 -25.55 6.92
CA ALA A 36 -3.18 -25.08 8.28
C ALA A 36 -3.64 -23.62 8.35
N TYR A 37 -3.39 -22.83 7.30
CA TYR A 37 -3.73 -21.40 7.24
C TYR A 37 -4.93 -21.09 6.33
N PHE A 38 -5.54 -22.08 5.67
CA PHE A 38 -6.60 -21.82 4.69
C PHE A 38 -7.84 -21.17 5.27
N SER A 39 -8.17 -21.47 6.53
CA SER A 39 -9.29 -20.84 7.24
C SER A 39 -9.05 -19.38 7.63
N LEU A 40 -7.81 -18.87 7.50
CA LEU A 40 -7.47 -17.49 7.83
C LEU A 40 -7.76 -16.51 6.68
N TRP A 41 -7.88 -17.02 5.46
CA TRP A 41 -8.10 -16.20 4.28
C TRP A 41 -9.58 -15.90 4.09
N SER A 42 -9.89 -14.74 3.52
CA SER A 42 -11.27 -14.44 3.14
C SER A 42 -11.74 -15.42 2.06
N THR A 43 -13.05 -15.71 2.04
CA THR A 43 -13.67 -16.50 0.97
C THR A 43 -13.51 -15.86 -0.41
N LEU A 44 -13.25 -14.54 -0.46
CA LEU A 44 -12.92 -13.82 -1.68
C LEU A 44 -11.53 -14.19 -2.22
N MET A 45 -10.55 -14.36 -1.33
CA MET A 45 -9.18 -14.73 -1.68
C MET A 45 -9.05 -16.24 -1.91
N MET A 46 -9.63 -17.05 -1.02
CA MET A 46 -9.63 -18.51 -1.10
C MET A 46 -11.05 -19.04 -0.83
N PRO A 47 -11.89 -19.17 -1.87
CA PRO A 47 -13.23 -19.76 -1.74
C PRO A 47 -13.20 -21.26 -1.42
N GLY A 48 -12.03 -21.90 -1.55
CA GLY A 48 -11.77 -23.28 -1.15
C GLY A 48 -10.26 -23.52 -1.03
N ALA A 49 -9.86 -24.79 -0.91
CA ALA A 49 -8.45 -25.21 -0.88
C ALA A 49 -7.78 -25.14 -2.27
N ALA A 50 -7.91 -23.99 -2.92
CA ALA A 50 -7.45 -23.72 -4.28
C ALA A 50 -6.80 -22.33 -4.33
N PRO A 51 -5.86 -22.10 -5.27
CA PRO A 51 -5.27 -20.77 -5.45
C PRO A 51 -6.35 -19.73 -5.78
N PRO A 52 -6.10 -18.45 -5.47
CA PRO A 52 -7.01 -17.36 -5.81
C PRO A 52 -7.30 -17.34 -7.32
N GLY A 53 -8.59 -17.22 -7.67
CA GLY A 53 -9.02 -17.09 -9.06
C GLY A 53 -8.69 -15.74 -9.68
N LEU A 54 -8.90 -15.61 -10.99
CA LEU A 54 -8.71 -14.34 -11.72
C LEU A 54 -9.59 -13.20 -11.18
N ASP A 55 -10.75 -13.54 -10.61
CA ASP A 55 -11.66 -12.54 -10.04
C ASP A 55 -11.05 -11.82 -8.83
N PHE A 56 -10.29 -12.54 -7.99
CA PHE A 56 -9.56 -11.93 -6.88
C PHE A 56 -8.47 -10.98 -7.39
N TYR A 57 -7.77 -11.36 -8.47
CA TYR A 57 -6.75 -10.50 -9.07
C TYR A 57 -7.36 -9.22 -9.66
N ALA A 58 -8.49 -9.32 -10.36
CA ALA A 58 -9.21 -8.15 -10.84
C ALA A 58 -9.69 -7.25 -9.70
N ALA A 59 -10.22 -7.85 -8.63
CA ALA A 59 -10.64 -7.13 -7.42
C ALA A 59 -9.46 -6.43 -6.74
N SER A 60 -8.28 -7.06 -6.67
CA SER A 60 -7.10 -6.48 -6.03
C SER A 60 -6.57 -5.25 -6.79
N ILE A 61 -6.64 -5.26 -8.12
CA ILE A 61 -6.33 -4.10 -8.97
C ILE A 61 -7.33 -2.98 -8.72
N LEU A 62 -8.63 -3.28 -8.71
CA LEU A 62 -9.67 -2.29 -8.48
C LEU A 62 -9.55 -1.64 -7.10
N VAL A 63 -9.34 -2.44 -6.06
CA VAL A 63 -9.10 -1.96 -4.69
C VAL A 63 -7.84 -1.10 -4.67
N SER A 64 -6.76 -1.52 -5.32
CA SER A 64 -5.52 -0.72 -5.40
C SER A 64 -5.75 0.64 -6.09
N LEU A 65 -6.54 0.70 -7.16
CA LEU A 65 -6.89 1.95 -7.84
C LEU A 65 -7.71 2.87 -6.94
N ILE A 66 -8.72 2.34 -6.24
CA ILE A 66 -9.56 3.11 -5.31
C ILE A 66 -8.72 3.64 -4.15
N THR A 67 -7.91 2.78 -3.53
CA THR A 67 -6.98 3.17 -2.45
C THR A 67 -5.99 4.24 -2.94
N GLY A 68 -5.43 4.05 -4.14
CA GLY A 68 -4.54 5.01 -4.77
C GLY A 68 -5.20 6.37 -5.00
N LEU A 69 -6.46 6.40 -5.44
CA LEU A 69 -7.24 7.64 -5.59
C LEU A 69 -7.44 8.34 -4.25
N VAL A 70 -7.80 7.60 -3.20
CA VAL A 70 -8.00 8.15 -1.85
C VAL A 70 -6.70 8.75 -1.32
N PHE A 71 -5.58 8.05 -1.45
CA PHE A 71 -4.29 8.55 -0.97
C PHE A 71 -3.74 9.70 -1.81
N ALA A 72 -3.92 9.65 -3.13
CA ALA A 72 -3.62 10.76 -4.03
C ALA A 72 -4.40 12.02 -3.64
N TYR A 73 -5.70 11.87 -3.36
CA TYR A 73 -6.53 12.97 -2.89
C TYR A 73 -6.04 13.50 -1.53
N ALA A 74 -5.77 12.61 -0.57
CA ALA A 74 -5.23 12.98 0.73
C ALA A 74 -3.90 13.75 0.60
N PHE A 75 -2.98 13.30 -0.27
CA PHE A 75 -1.73 14.03 -0.57
C PHE A 75 -2.02 15.43 -1.09
N SER A 76 -2.93 15.58 -2.05
CA SER A 76 -3.26 16.88 -2.64
C SER A 76 -3.75 17.91 -1.62
N MET A 77 -4.47 17.46 -0.60
CA MET A 77 -5.01 18.29 0.48
C MET A 77 -3.97 18.59 1.57
N SER A 78 -3.04 17.66 1.81
CA SER A 78 -2.13 17.72 2.95
C SER A 78 -0.68 18.05 2.57
N LYS A 79 -0.34 18.18 1.28
CA LYS A 79 1.05 18.35 0.80
C LYS A 79 1.82 19.47 1.52
N GLN A 80 1.14 20.56 1.89
CA GLN A 80 1.75 21.70 2.58
C GLN A 80 2.26 21.35 3.98
N LEU A 81 1.68 20.35 4.65
CA LEU A 81 2.13 19.87 5.96
C LEU A 81 3.51 19.19 5.89
N PHE A 82 3.89 18.70 4.71
CA PHE A 82 5.12 17.94 4.51
C PHE A 82 6.26 18.77 3.92
N VAL A 83 6.04 20.07 3.68
CA VAL A 83 7.08 21.02 3.23
C VAL A 83 7.83 21.58 4.44
N ALA A 84 9.16 21.59 4.42
CA ALA A 84 9.94 22.17 5.50
C ALA A 84 9.73 23.69 5.58
N LYS A 85 9.38 24.19 6.76
CA LYS A 85 9.17 25.63 7.02
C LYS A 85 10.48 26.44 7.13
N LYS A 86 11.64 25.77 7.27
CA LYS A 86 12.94 26.42 7.44
C LYS A 86 13.61 26.64 6.08
N ALA A 87 13.54 27.89 5.63
CA ALA A 87 14.36 28.54 4.60
C ALA A 87 14.08 28.16 3.14
N PHE A 88 13.31 29.03 2.46
CA PHE A 88 13.46 29.54 1.07
C PHE A 88 13.79 28.61 -0.12
N LYS A 89 14.10 27.34 0.08
CA LYS A 89 14.25 26.30 -0.95
C LYS A 89 13.03 25.41 -0.88
N SER A 90 12.30 25.31 -1.99
CA SER A 90 11.29 24.27 -2.15
C SER A 90 11.96 22.92 -1.89
N ASP A 91 11.41 22.14 -0.95
CA ASP A 91 11.87 20.78 -0.77
C ASP A 91 11.72 20.04 -2.10
N LYS A 92 12.73 19.26 -2.50
CA LYS A 92 12.64 18.39 -3.67
C LYS A 92 11.42 17.47 -3.50
N TYR A 93 10.65 17.25 -4.58
CA TYR A 93 9.41 16.46 -4.56
C TYR A 93 9.55 15.13 -3.80
N TRP A 94 10.68 14.42 -3.98
CA TRP A 94 10.92 13.13 -3.33
C TRP A 94 10.99 13.23 -1.80
N LYS A 95 11.46 14.34 -1.23
CA LYS A 95 11.49 14.53 0.24
C LYS A 95 10.09 14.69 0.80
N ILE A 96 9.26 15.48 0.11
CA ILE A 96 7.84 15.67 0.45
C ILE A 96 7.13 14.32 0.36
N GLY A 97 7.38 13.58 -0.73
CA GLY A 97 6.82 12.26 -0.96
C GLY A 97 7.20 11.22 0.09
N ILE A 98 8.48 11.13 0.47
CA ILE A 98 8.92 10.22 1.54
C ILE A 98 8.25 10.55 2.87
N ARG A 99 8.14 11.83 3.24
CA ARG A 99 7.46 12.24 4.49
C ARG A 99 5.98 11.84 4.48
N PHE A 100 5.30 12.04 3.36
CA PHE A 100 3.91 11.59 3.21
C PHE A 100 3.80 10.07 3.23
N GLY A 101 4.70 9.35 2.56
CA GLY A 101 4.74 7.89 2.56
C GLY A 101 4.96 7.31 3.96
N LEU A 102 5.88 7.90 4.74
CA LEU A 102 6.07 7.56 6.15
C LEU A 102 4.82 7.86 6.98
N PHE A 103 4.14 8.98 6.72
CA PHE A 103 2.89 9.29 7.38
C PHE A 103 1.81 8.22 7.09
N LEU A 104 1.61 7.83 5.83
CA LEU A 104 0.70 6.74 5.47
C LEU A 104 1.11 5.41 6.11
N PHE A 105 2.40 5.10 6.12
CA PHE A 105 2.91 3.90 6.77
C PHE A 105 2.59 3.87 8.26
N VAL A 106 2.82 4.96 8.99
CA VAL A 106 2.51 5.01 10.43
C VAL A 106 1.00 4.94 10.65
N MET A 107 0.22 5.71 9.90
CA MET A 107 -1.22 5.83 10.11
C MET A 107 -2.02 4.60 9.70
N ILE A 108 -1.53 3.85 8.70
CA ILE A 108 -2.26 2.74 8.08
C ILE A 108 -1.46 1.44 8.18
N GLY A 109 -0.21 1.42 7.75
CA GLY A 109 0.62 0.20 7.76
C GLY A 109 0.86 -0.34 9.17
N ALA A 110 1.44 0.49 10.03
CA ALA A 110 1.78 0.12 11.40
C ALA A 110 0.54 -0.11 12.27
N THR A 111 -0.49 0.73 12.14
CA THR A 111 -1.76 0.54 12.86
C THR A 111 -2.46 -0.75 12.41
N ASN A 112 -2.51 -1.04 11.11
CA ASN A 112 -3.09 -2.29 10.61
C ASN A 112 -2.32 -3.51 11.11
N PHE A 113 -0.99 -3.46 11.16
CA PHE A 113 -0.18 -4.53 11.76
C PHE A 113 -0.53 -4.74 13.24
N LEU A 114 -0.63 -3.68 14.04
CA LEU A 114 -0.98 -3.80 15.46
C LEU A 114 -2.40 -4.35 15.64
N SER A 115 -3.36 -3.88 14.84
CA SER A 115 -4.72 -4.39 14.84
C SER A 115 -4.78 -5.85 14.42
N SER A 116 -4.06 -6.23 13.35
CA SER A 116 -4.07 -7.61 12.88
C SER A 116 -3.38 -8.56 13.85
N TRP A 117 -2.32 -8.10 14.50
CA TRP A 117 -1.61 -8.88 15.51
C TRP A 117 -2.47 -9.14 16.74
N LEU A 118 -3.31 -8.19 17.12
CA LEU A 118 -4.23 -8.33 18.25
C LEU A 118 -5.47 -9.18 17.90
N LEU A 119 -6.03 -9.01 16.70
CA LEU A 119 -7.35 -9.55 16.34
C LEU A 119 -7.28 -10.88 15.59
N PHE A 120 -6.17 -11.16 14.90
CA PHE A 120 -6.04 -12.34 14.05
C PHE A 120 -4.85 -13.20 14.43
N SER A 121 -4.99 -14.50 14.26
CA SER A 121 -3.99 -15.51 14.58
C SER A 121 -2.97 -15.74 13.45
N PHE A 122 -2.66 -14.73 12.65
CA PHE A 122 -1.68 -14.87 11.57
C PHE A 122 -0.26 -15.12 12.13
N PRO A 123 0.56 -15.97 11.47
CA PRO A 123 1.97 -16.12 11.82
C PRO A 123 2.70 -14.76 11.86
N LEU A 124 3.44 -14.50 12.94
CA LEU A 124 4.11 -13.20 13.14
C LEU A 124 5.04 -12.84 11.97
N ALA A 125 5.79 -13.82 11.45
CA ALA A 125 6.69 -13.61 10.31
C ALA A 125 5.95 -13.12 9.04
N LEU A 126 4.76 -13.65 8.77
CA LEU A 126 3.92 -13.22 7.66
C LEU A 126 3.43 -11.77 7.88
N GLN A 127 3.00 -11.44 9.09
CA GLN A 127 2.58 -10.07 9.42
C GLN A 127 3.72 -9.05 9.29
N LEU A 128 4.93 -9.44 9.69
CA LEU A 128 6.14 -8.62 9.51
C LEU A 128 6.49 -8.43 8.03
N SER A 129 6.35 -9.48 7.21
CA SER A 129 6.51 -9.37 5.76
C SER A 129 5.53 -8.36 5.17
N TRP A 130 4.24 -8.43 5.54
CA TRP A 130 3.24 -7.46 5.10
C TRP A 130 3.52 -6.03 5.55
N LEU A 131 4.02 -5.85 6.78
CA LEU A 131 4.42 -4.54 7.28
C LEU A 131 5.57 -3.95 6.44
N LEU A 132 6.57 -4.77 6.09
CA LEU A 132 7.68 -4.33 5.23
C LEU A 132 7.20 -4.01 3.81
N GLN A 133 6.32 -4.83 3.23
CA GLN A 133 5.70 -4.55 1.94
C GLN A 133 4.93 -3.21 1.99
N ALA A 134 4.14 -2.97 3.03
CA ALA A 134 3.41 -1.73 3.23
C ALA A 134 4.35 -0.51 3.31
N LEU A 135 5.47 -0.63 4.03
CA LEU A 135 6.48 0.43 4.09
C LEU A 135 7.00 0.78 2.69
N VAL A 136 7.41 -0.22 1.91
CA VAL A 136 7.93 -0.01 0.55
C VAL A 136 6.87 0.62 -0.35
N ILE A 137 5.64 0.10 -0.34
CA ILE A 137 4.53 0.62 -1.13
C ILE A 137 4.28 2.09 -0.81
N TYR A 138 4.14 2.44 0.47
CA TYR A 138 3.79 3.81 0.85
C TYR A 138 4.91 4.81 0.61
N LEU A 139 6.17 4.42 0.81
CA LEU A 139 7.31 5.27 0.46
C LEU A 139 7.40 5.54 -1.04
N ALA A 140 7.34 4.49 -1.86
CA ALA A 140 7.41 4.61 -3.31
C ALA A 140 6.21 5.39 -3.87
N ALA A 141 5.00 5.09 -3.38
CA ALA A 141 3.79 5.80 -3.76
C ALA A 141 3.82 7.28 -3.35
N GLY A 142 4.30 7.59 -2.14
CA GLY A 142 4.42 8.98 -1.70
C GLY A 142 5.32 9.80 -2.62
N VAL A 143 6.46 9.24 -3.05
CA VAL A 143 7.33 9.86 -4.06
C VAL A 143 6.64 10.00 -5.41
N ALA A 144 5.91 8.97 -5.87
CA ALA A 144 5.16 9.02 -7.12
C ALA A 144 4.08 10.11 -7.10
N PHE A 145 3.32 10.22 -6.01
CA PHE A 145 2.30 11.26 -5.84
C PHE A 145 2.92 12.65 -5.88
N ALA A 146 4.00 12.87 -5.13
CA ALA A 146 4.71 14.14 -5.12
C ALA A 146 5.25 14.50 -6.52
N LYS A 147 5.69 13.53 -7.30
CA LYS A 147 6.18 13.76 -8.67
C LYS A 147 5.06 14.08 -9.65
N VAL A 148 3.96 13.34 -9.60
CA VAL A 148 2.81 13.53 -10.49
C VAL A 148 2.08 14.84 -10.20
N MET A 149 2.09 15.29 -8.95
CA MET A 149 1.35 16.47 -8.47
C MET A 149 2.21 17.71 -8.20
N GLU A 150 3.49 17.65 -8.56
CA GLU A 150 4.32 18.85 -8.80
C GLU A 150 3.65 19.72 -9.89
#